data_AF-A0A7Y7B9C5-F1
#
_entry.id   AF-A0A7Y7B9C5-F1
#
_cell.length_a   1.000
_cell.length_b   1.000
_cell.length_c   1.000
_cell.angle_alpha   90.00
_cell.angle_beta   90.00
_cell.angle_gamma   90.00
#
_symmetry.space_group_name_H-M   'P 1'
#
loop_
_entity.id
_entity.type
_entity.pdbx_description
1 polymer ?
#
loop_
_entity_poly.entity_id
_entity_poly.type
_entity_poly.pdbx_seq_one_letter_code
_entity_poly.pdbx_strand_id
1 'polypeptide(L)'
;MVNCQHNAAWRHANGVSQCTRCGARRFTDYGALRPDGLPQPARTRRQLLVERDKAAALIIAKGHYRVSHWGFSRADSAPKAEPAFS
;
A
#
# COMPACT_ATOMS: atom_id res chain seq x y z
N MET A 1 -10.25 37.56 4.59
CA MET A 1 -11.27 36.49 4.56
C MET A 1 -10.83 35.44 3.55
N VAL A 2 -10.56 34.20 3.96
CA VAL A 2 -10.13 33.15 3.01
C VAL A 2 -11.36 32.36 2.57
N ASN A 3 -11.90 32.68 1.39
CA ASN A 3 -13.00 31.93 0.81
C ASN A 3 -12.51 30.52 0.46
N CYS A 4 -12.93 29.50 1.22
CA CYS A 4 -12.43 28.13 1.11
C CYS A 4 -13.51 27.18 0.61
N GLN A 5 -13.40 26.77 -0.66
CA GLN A 5 -14.20 25.70 -1.27
C GLN A 5 -13.33 24.50 -1.70
N HIS A 6 -12.24 24.29 -0.96
CA HIS A 6 -11.37 23.11 -0.95
C HIS A 6 -11.01 22.49 -2.31
N ASN A 7 -10.38 23.27 -3.19
CA ASN A 7 -9.52 22.77 -4.28
C ASN A 7 -8.04 23.04 -3.93
N ALA A 8 -7.65 22.76 -2.67
CA ALA A 8 -6.34 23.06 -2.10
C ALA A 8 -5.69 21.77 -1.57
N ALA A 9 -4.35 21.73 -1.52
CA ALA A 9 -3.60 20.58 -1.04
C ALA A 9 -3.93 20.26 0.43
N TRP A 10 -4.28 19.00 0.68
CA TRP A 10 -4.60 18.48 2.00
C TRP A 10 -3.34 17.90 2.64
N ARG A 11 -3.08 18.26 3.90
CA ARG A 11 -2.05 17.62 4.72
C ARG A 11 -2.68 16.48 5.51
N HIS A 12 -2.16 15.27 5.33
CA HIS A 12 -2.65 14.07 6.01
C HIS A 12 -1.69 13.66 7.14
N ALA A 13 -2.20 13.47 8.34
CA ALA A 13 -1.45 12.95 9.49
C ALA A 13 -2.40 12.28 10.49
N ASN A 14 -2.03 11.10 11.01
CA ASN A 14 -2.73 10.42 12.10
C ASN A 14 -4.27 10.33 11.94
N GLY A 15 -4.76 10.04 10.73
CA GLY A 15 -6.20 9.95 10.46
C GLY A 15 -6.94 11.30 10.35
N VAL A 16 -6.20 12.41 10.34
CA VAL A 16 -6.71 13.76 10.08
C VAL A 16 -6.20 14.24 8.73
N SER A 17 -7.10 14.84 7.95
CA SER A 17 -6.78 15.61 6.76
C SER A 17 -7.07 17.09 7.04
N GLN A 18 -6.05 17.94 6.99
CA GLN A 18 -6.18 19.37 7.21
C GLN A 18 -5.93 20.15 5.92
N CYS A 19 -6.84 21.06 5.58
CA CYS A 19 -6.64 22.02 4.50
C CYS A 19 -5.55 23.02 4.91
N THR A 20 -4.47 23.10 4.13
CA THR A 20 -3.33 23.99 4.43
C THR A 20 -3.68 25.47 4.30
N ARG A 21 -4.76 25.80 3.56
CA ARG A 21 -5.13 27.18 3.25
C ARG A 21 -6.10 27.80 4.25
N CYS A 22 -7.14 27.07 4.65
CA CYS A 22 -8.17 27.57 5.55
C CYS A 22 -8.25 26.82 6.88
N GLY A 23 -7.39 25.83 7.10
CA GLY A 23 -7.29 25.13 8.37
C GLY A 23 -8.39 24.11 8.64
N ALA A 24 -9.38 23.98 7.76
CA ALA A 24 -10.47 23.01 7.89
C ALA A 24 -9.94 21.58 8.05
N ARG A 25 -10.51 20.83 8.99
CA ARG A 25 -10.10 19.46 9.32
C ARG A 25 -11.21 18.49 8.92
N ARG A 26 -10.81 17.36 8.33
CA ARG A 26 -11.66 16.20 8.07
C ARG A 26 -11.01 14.99 8.71
N PHE A 27 -11.79 14.19 9.42
CA PHE A 27 -11.30 12.98 10.07
C PHE A 27 -11.61 11.81 9.15
N THR A 28 -10.57 11.11 8.71
CA THR A 28 -10.68 9.90 7.88
C THR A 28 -10.64 8.62 8.72
N ASP A 29 -10.33 8.76 10.02
CA ASP A 29 -10.31 7.68 11.00
C ASP A 29 -11.00 8.15 12.29
N TYR A 30 -11.84 7.30 12.87
CA TYR A 30 -12.46 7.55 14.18
C TYR A 30 -11.41 7.68 15.29
N GLY A 31 -10.26 7.02 15.16
CA GLY A 31 -9.15 7.15 16.11
C GLY A 31 -8.62 8.59 16.22
N ALA A 32 -8.83 9.42 15.20
CA ALA A 32 -8.38 10.80 15.17
C ALA A 32 -9.28 11.78 15.95
N LEU A 33 -10.48 11.34 16.34
CA LEU A 33 -11.37 12.08 17.25
C LEU A 33 -11.10 11.74 18.72
N ARG A 34 -10.14 10.84 18.99
CA ARG A 34 -9.88 10.35 20.34
C ARG A 34 -9.11 11.40 21.14
N PRO A 35 -9.57 11.75 22.36
CA PRO A 35 -8.81 12.59 23.28
C PRO A 35 -7.44 11.99 23.60
N ASP A 36 -6.45 12.86 23.79
CA ASP A 36 -5.10 12.46 24.19
C ASP A 36 -5.12 11.78 25.57
N GLY A 37 -4.26 10.78 25.75
CA GLY A 37 -4.11 10.05 27.02
C GLY A 37 -4.93 8.76 27.14
N LEU A 38 -5.80 8.47 26.17
CA LEU A 38 -6.49 7.18 26.11
C LEU A 38 -5.62 6.11 25.40
N PRO A 39 -5.64 4.84 25.86
CA PRO A 39 -4.85 3.78 25.26
C PRO A 39 -5.24 3.56 23.80
N GLN A 40 -4.25 3.29 22.95
CA GLN A 40 -4.49 3.09 21.52
C GLN A 40 -5.54 1.97 21.31
N PRO A 41 -6.54 2.17 20.44
CA PRO A 41 -7.55 1.13 20.22
C PRO A 41 -6.87 -0.13 19.69
N ALA A 42 -7.24 -1.27 20.25
CA ALA A 42 -6.73 -2.55 19.78
C ALA A 42 -7.03 -2.70 18.28
N ARG A 43 -6.00 -3.03 17.50
CA ARG A 43 -6.17 -3.29 16.07
C ARG A 43 -7.10 -4.49 15.91
N THR A 44 -8.08 -4.36 15.02
CA THR A 44 -8.89 -5.52 14.64
C THR A 44 -8.02 -6.54 13.92
N ARG A 45 -8.38 -7.82 14.01
CA ARG A 45 -7.69 -8.91 13.30
C ARG A 45 -7.56 -8.61 11.80
N ARG A 46 -8.58 -8.01 11.19
CA ARG A 46 -8.57 -7.61 9.77
C ARG A 46 -7.50 -6.56 9.47
N GLN A 47 -7.36 -5.54 10.31
CA GLN A 47 -6.33 -4.51 10.14
C GLN A 47 -4.92 -5.11 10.23
N LEU A 48 -4.70 -6.02 11.17
CA LEU A 48 -3.42 -6.73 11.32
C LEU A 48 -3.07 -7.57 10.09
N LEU A 49 -4.06 -8.25 9.49
CA LEU A 49 -3.84 -9.03 8.26
C LEU A 49 -3.45 -8.12 7.09
N VAL A 50 -4.16 -7.00 6.89
CA VAL A 50 -3.85 -6.04 5.83
C VAL A 50 -2.44 -5.44 5.99
N GLU A 51 -2.01 -5.16 7.21
CA GLU A 51 -0.65 -4.67 7.48
C GLU A 51 0.41 -5.73 7.20
N ARG A 52 0.14 -6.99 7.54
CA ARG A 52 1.03 -8.12 7.21
C ARG A 52 1.15 -8.33 5.71
N ASP A 53 0.05 -8.22 4.97
CA ASP A 53 0.05 -8.34 3.52
C ASP A 53 0.84 -7.19 2.88
N LYS A 54 0.67 -5.96 3.36
CA LYS A 54 1.47 -4.81 2.91
C LYS A 54 2.95 -4.99 3.22
N ALA A 55 3.29 -5.50 4.41
CA ALA A 55 4.67 -5.78 4.78
C ALA A 55 5.28 -6.87 3.87
N ALA A 56 4.54 -7.96 3.62
CA ALA A 56 4.97 -9.01 2.70
C ALA A 56 5.17 -8.47 1.28
N ALA A 57 4.23 -7.69 0.76
CA ALA A 57 4.33 -7.05 -0.55
C ALA A 57 5.56 -6.13 -0.65
N LEU A 58 5.88 -5.38 0.41
CA LEU A 58 7.09 -4.53 0.45
C LEU A 58 8.38 -5.35 0.46
N ILE A 59 8.41 -6.47 1.19
CA ILE A 59 9.56 -7.39 1.18
C ILE A 59 9.75 -7.98 -0.22
N ILE A 60 8.67 -8.43 -0.85
CA ILE A 60 8.69 -8.97 -2.22
C ILE A 60 9.14 -7.88 -3.20
N ALA A 61 8.56 -6.69 -3.16
CA ALA A 61 8.94 -5.59 -4.04
C ALA A 61 10.43 -5.25 -3.90
N LYS A 62 10.94 -5.07 -2.67
CA LYS A 62 12.36 -4.80 -2.40
C LYS A 62 13.27 -5.97 -2.77
N GLY A 63 12.79 -7.20 -2.62
CA GLY A 63 13.46 -8.42 -3.05
C GLY A 63 13.58 -8.50 -4.57
N HIS A 64 12.50 -8.20 -5.31
CA HIS A 64 12.49 -8.16 -6.77
C HIS A 64 13.50 -7.15 -7.34
N TYR A 65 13.69 -5.99 -6.68
CA TYR A 65 14.77 -5.05 -7.07
C TYR A 65 16.19 -5.64 -6.94
N ARG A 66 16.40 -6.67 -6.10
CA ARG A 66 17.69 -7.40 -5.99
C ARG A 66 17.77 -8.64 -6.87
N VAL A 67 16.64 -9.13 -7.38
CA VAL A 67 16.49 -10.37 -8.16
C VAL A 67 16.61 -10.10 -9.68
N SER A 68 16.91 -8.88 -10.12
CA SER A 68 17.26 -8.57 -11.51
C SER A 68 18.48 -9.34 -12.08
N HIS A 69 19.11 -10.21 -11.28
CA HIS A 69 20.17 -11.14 -11.71
C HIS A 69 19.68 -12.58 -11.95
N TRP A 70 18.38 -12.87 -11.80
CA TRP A 70 17.86 -14.20 -12.12
C TRP A 70 17.77 -14.33 -13.64
N GLY A 71 18.83 -14.94 -14.19
CA GLY A 71 18.98 -15.25 -15.59
C GLY A 71 17.75 -15.98 -16.12
N PHE A 72 17.29 -15.55 -17.30
CA PHE A 72 16.36 -16.31 -18.12
C PHE A 72 16.93 -17.72 -18.33
N SER A 73 16.39 -18.72 -17.62
CA SER A 73 16.52 -20.10 -18.07
C SER A 73 15.89 -20.17 -19.45
N ARG A 74 16.73 -20.35 -20.47
CA ARG A 74 16.30 -20.66 -21.83
C ARG A 74 15.28 -21.78 -21.74
N ALA A 75 14.10 -21.56 -22.30
CA ALA A 75 13.24 -22.65 -22.71
C ALA A 75 14.06 -23.51 -23.68
N ASP A 76 14.51 -24.67 -23.18
CA ASP A 76 15.13 -25.69 -24.01
C ASP A 76 14.09 -26.08 -25.05
N SER A 77 14.45 -25.87 -26.31
CA SER A 77 13.57 -26.09 -27.44
C SER A 77 13.34 -27.59 -27.53
N ALA A 78 12.13 -28.03 -27.21
CA ALA A 78 11.73 -29.42 -27.39
C ALA A 78 12.10 -29.89 -28.81
N PRO A 79 12.85 -31.00 -28.98
CA PRO A 79 13.04 -31.56 -30.30
C PRO A 79 11.69 -32.06 -30.81
N LYS A 80 11.29 -31.50 -31.95
CA LYS A 80 10.09 -31.89 -32.72
C LYS A 80 10.24 -33.36 -33.12
N ALA A 81 9.58 -34.27 -32.41
CA ALA A 81 9.46 -35.66 -32.84
C ALA A 81 8.36 -35.74 -33.92
N GLU A 82 8.76 -36.00 -35.16
CA GLU A 82 7.84 -36.40 -36.23
C GLU A 82 7.36 -37.84 -35.98
N PRO A 83 6.05 -38.12 -35.99
CA PRO A 83 5.59 -39.50 -35.99
C PRO A 83 5.73 -40.10 -37.40
N ALA A 84 6.59 -41.10 -37.54
CA ALA A 84 6.60 -41.98 -38.70
C ALA A 84 5.32 -42.83 -38.69
N PHE A 85 4.47 -42.67 -39.71
CA PHE A 85 3.41 -43.61 -40.02
C PHE A 85 3.98 -44.70 -40.94
N SER A 86 3.78 -45.97 -40.54
CA SER A 86 3.88 -47.15 -41.43
C SER A 86 2.51 -47.50 -41.98
#